data_AF-A0A2I0EZ40-F1
#
_entry.id   AF-A0A2I0EZ40-F1
#
_cell.length_a   1.000
_cell.length_b   1.000
_cell.length_c   1.000
_cell.angle_alpha   90.00
_cell.angle_beta   90.00
_cell.angle_gamma   90.00
#
_symmetry.space_group_name_H-M   'P 1'
#
loop_
_entity.id
_entity.type
_entity.pdbx_description
1 polymer ?
#
loop_
_entity_poly.entity_id
_entity_poly.type
_entity_poly.pdbx_seq_one_letter_code
_entity_poly.pdbx_strand_id
1 'polypeptide(L)'
;MEHRIFNTEVILVEIEKNKPFGSGTWSETWNWEITMANHEESYKGKAVVDSRKVNLPWRELNSMNPLTEMIEACKYYMENH
;
A
#
# COMPACT_ATOMS: atom_id res chain seq x y z
N MET A 1 21.13 -14.24 -19.56
CA MET A 1 20.00 -13.84 -18.69
C MET A 1 20.32 -12.46 -18.17
N GLU A 2 19.52 -11.47 -18.55
CA GLU A 2 19.69 -10.10 -18.06
C GLU A 2 18.98 -9.95 -16.72
N HIS A 3 19.57 -9.19 -15.81
CA HIS A 3 18.99 -8.84 -14.51
C HIS A 3 18.90 -7.32 -14.39
N ARG A 4 17.91 -6.83 -13.63
CA ARG A 4 17.78 -5.42 -13.27
C ARG A 4 17.77 -5.30 -11.75
N ILE A 5 18.52 -4.33 -11.24
CA ILE A 5 18.63 -4.07 -9.80
C ILE A 5 17.78 -2.85 -9.48
N PHE A 6 16.80 -3.01 -8.60
CA PHE A 6 15.97 -1.90 -8.14
C PHE A 6 16.52 -1.37 -6.83
N ASN A 7 16.49 -0.06 -6.65
CA ASN A 7 16.65 0.53 -5.33
C ASN A 7 15.32 0.39 -4.60
N THR A 8 15.37 -0.09 -3.36
CA THR A 8 14.16 -0.37 -2.58
C THR A 8 14.13 0.40 -1.29
N GLU A 9 12.95 0.91 -0.93
CA GLU A 9 12.66 1.48 0.38
C GLU A 9 11.42 0.80 0.97
N VAL A 10 11.39 0.74 2.31
CA VAL A 10 10.26 0.19 3.07
C VAL A 10 9.70 1.31 3.94
N ILE A 11 8.40 1.53 3.85
CA ILE A 11 7.68 2.62 4.48
C ILE A 11 6.53 2.02 5.28
N LEU A 12 6.46 2.35 6.56
CA LEU A 12 5.32 1.98 7.40
C LEU A 12 4.26 3.09 7.32
N VAL A 13 3.03 2.73 6.96
CA VAL A 13 1.90 3.65 6.86
C VAL A 13 0.73 3.14 7.69
N GLU A 14 0.26 3.97 8.61
CA GLU A 14 -0.97 3.72 9.36
C GLU A 14 -2.16 4.34 8.61
N ILE A 15 -3.21 3.55 8.38
CA ILE A 15 -4.44 3.98 7.71
C ILE A 15 -5.64 3.62 8.59
N GLU A 16 -6.49 4.62 8.86
CA GLU A 16 -7.73 4.44 9.62
C GLU A 16 -8.94 4.41 8.67
N LYS A 17 -9.80 3.40 8.84
CA LYS A 17 -11.08 3.24 8.15
C LYS A 17 -12.20 3.54 9.14
N ASN A 18 -12.98 4.56 8.82
CA ASN A 18 -14.16 4.96 9.59
C ASN A 18 -15.43 4.58 8.85
N LYS A 19 -16.37 3.89 9.53
CA LYS A 19 -17.69 3.56 9.00
C LYS A 19 -18.79 3.95 9.99
N PRO A 20 -19.95 4.46 9.53
CA PRO A 20 -21.10 4.67 10.40
C PRO A 20 -21.56 3.35 11.04
N PHE A 21 -21.88 3.38 12.33
CA PHE A 21 -22.39 2.23 13.07
C PHE A 21 -23.51 2.66 14.04
N GLY A 22 -24.76 2.61 13.57
CA GLY A 22 -25.91 3.12 14.31
C GLY A 22 -25.79 4.62 14.53
N SER A 23 -25.83 5.05 15.80
CA SER A 23 -25.62 6.46 16.20
C SER A 23 -24.14 6.81 16.43
N GLY A 24 -23.21 5.89 16.20
CA GLY A 24 -21.76 6.08 16.41
C GLY A 24 -20.93 5.81 15.16
N THR A 25 -19.61 5.80 15.35
CA THR A 25 -18.62 5.47 14.32
C THR A 25 -17.86 4.23 14.74
N TRP A 26 -17.72 3.28 13.83
CA TRP A 26 -16.77 2.19 13.95
C TRP A 26 -15.48 2.56 13.23
N SER A 27 -14.36 2.42 13.92
CA SER A 27 -13.03 2.77 13.42
C SER A 27 -12.15 1.53 13.43
N GLU A 28 -11.37 1.36 12.36
CA GLU A 28 -10.42 0.27 12.23
C GLU A 28 -9.10 0.77 11.66
N THR A 29 -8.01 0.47 12.35
CA THR A 29 -6.66 0.87 11.96
C THR A 29 -5.88 -0.30 11.36
N TRP A 30 -5.19 -0.02 10.26
CA TRP A 30 -4.33 -0.97 9.55
C TRP A 30 -2.93 -0.38 9.41
N ASN A 31 -1.91 -1.15 9.78
CA ASN A 31 -0.50 -0.79 9.66
C ASN A 31 0.08 -1.51 8.45
N TRP A 32 0.24 -0.78 7.35
CA TRP A 32 0.75 -1.26 6.09
C TRP A 32 2.26 -1.08 6.01
N GLU A 33 2.98 -2.15 5.72
CA GLU A 33 4.36 -2.08 5.27
C GLU A 33 4.36 -1.99 3.74
N ILE A 34 4.65 -0.81 3.20
CA ILE A 34 4.75 -0.56 1.76
C ILE A 34 6.21 -0.70 1.35
N THR A 35 6.50 -1.58 0.40
CA THR A 35 7.82 -1.61 -0.26
C THR A 35 7.71 -0.93 -1.61
N MET A 36 8.54 0.08 -1.81
CA MET A 36 8.71 0.76 -3.10
C MET A 36 10.01 0.29 -3.73
N ALA A 37 10.00 0.11 -5.05
CA ALA A 37 11.17 -0.24 -5.83
C ALA A 37 11.26 0.67 -7.06
N ASN A 38 12.40 1.30 -7.29
CA ASN A 38 12.61 2.15 -8.46
C ASN A 38 13.84 1.74 -9.27
N HIS A 39 13.74 1.90 -10.59
CA HIS A 39 14.83 1.73 -11.54
C HIS A 39 14.61 2.73 -12.68
N GLU A 40 15.50 3.72 -12.81
CA GLU A 40 15.37 4.84 -13.76
C GLU A 40 14.02 5.55 -13.60
N GLU A 41 13.17 5.50 -14.63
CA GLU A 41 11.84 6.14 -14.65
C GLU A 41 10.71 5.19 -14.20
N SER A 42 11.02 3.94 -13.86
CA SER A 42 10.02 2.94 -13.46
C SER A 42 9.93 2.82 -11.95
N TYR A 43 8.70 2.85 -11.45
CA TYR A 43 8.37 2.58 -10.05
C TYR A 43 7.49 1.34 -9.94
N LYS A 44 7.74 0.55 -8.90
CA LYS A 44 6.92 -0.58 -8.50
C LYS A 44 6.63 -0.50 -7.01
N GLY A 45 5.48 -1.01 -6.61
CA GLY A 45 5.08 -1.07 -5.21
C GLY A 45 4.42 -2.39 -4.86
N LYS A 46 4.61 -2.84 -3.62
CA LYS A 46 3.81 -3.87 -2.95
C LYS A 46 3.48 -3.39 -1.55
N ALA A 47 2.47 -3.97 -0.92
CA ALA A 47 2.14 -3.63 0.47
C ALA A 47 1.65 -4.87 1.23
N VAL A 48 1.98 -4.97 2.51
CA VAL A 48 1.54 -6.07 3.35
C VAL A 48 1.02 -5.56 4.69
N VAL A 49 0.08 -6.30 5.28
CA VAL A 49 -0.29 -6.17 6.69
C VAL A 49 -0.14 -7.57 7.30
N ASP A 50 1.02 -7.82 7.88
CA ASP A 50 1.43 -9.17 8.32
C ASP A 50 0.45 -9.77 9.34
N SER A 51 0.00 -8.95 10.31
CA SER A 51 -0.96 -9.35 11.35
C SER A 51 -2.32 -9.83 10.80
N ARG A 52 -2.67 -9.41 9.58
CA ARG A 52 -3.94 -9.74 8.92
C ARG A 52 -3.75 -10.71 7.75
N LYS A 53 -2.51 -11.12 7.43
CA LYS A 53 -2.16 -11.92 6.24
C LYS A 53 -2.66 -11.29 4.92
N VAL A 54 -2.71 -9.97 4.86
CA VAL A 54 -3.10 -9.22 3.67
C VAL A 54 -1.86 -8.84 2.87
N ASN A 55 -1.93 -9.01 1.54
CA ASN A 55 -0.85 -8.71 0.62
C ASN A 55 -1.40 -8.06 -0.66
N LEU A 56 -0.88 -6.89 -1.00
CA LEU A 56 -0.98 -6.30 -2.32
C LEU A 56 0.31 -6.65 -3.09
N PRO A 57 0.22 -7.45 -4.16
CA PRO A 57 1.39 -7.89 -4.91
C PRO A 57 2.07 -6.72 -5.62
N TRP A 58 3.29 -6.97 -6.08
CA TRP A 58 4.04 -6.01 -6.90
C TRP A 58 3.22 -5.55 -8.11
N ARG A 59 3.10 -4.23 -8.25
CA ARG A 59 2.48 -3.58 -9.41
C ARG A 59 3.32 -2.39 -9.86
N GLU A 60 3.20 -2.04 -11.13
CA GLU A 60 3.79 -0.81 -11.66
C GLU A 60 3.00 0.41 -11.19
N LEU A 61 3.72 1.49 -10.91
CA LEU A 61 3.18 2.75 -10.43
C LEU A 61 3.47 3.82 -11.48
N ASN A 62 2.42 4.52 -11.89
CA ASN A 62 2.47 5.45 -13.03
C ASN A 62 2.16 6.90 -12.60
N SER A 63 1.80 7.10 -11.34
CA SER A 63 1.56 8.42 -10.75
C SER A 63 2.83 9.25 -10.61
N MET A 64 2.69 10.58 -10.69
CA MET A 64 3.75 11.54 -10.27
C MET A 64 4.12 11.41 -8.79
N ASN A 65 3.24 10.80 -7.98
CA ASN A 65 3.51 10.45 -6.59
C ASN A 65 3.21 8.96 -6.37
N PRO A 66 4.20 8.08 -6.58
CA PRO A 66 4.04 6.63 -6.46
C PRO A 66 3.60 6.15 -5.07
N LEU A 67 4.08 6.79 -4.00
CA LEU A 67 3.69 6.45 -2.63
C LEU A 67 2.20 6.71 -2.40
N THR A 68 1.69 7.87 -2.82
CA THR A 68 0.25 8.16 -2.74
C THR A 68 -0.57 7.13 -3.50
N GLU A 69 -0.10 6.70 -4.68
CA GLU A 69 -0.79 5.66 -5.46
C GLU A 69 -0.90 4.32 -4.70
N MET A 70 0.13 3.94 -3.95
CA MET A 70 0.12 2.76 -3.09
C MET A 70 -0.79 2.92 -1.86
N ILE A 71 -0.79 4.11 -1.24
CA ILE A 71 -1.68 4.41 -0.11
C ILE A 71 -3.14 4.30 -0.55
N GLU A 72 -3.49 4.85 -1.71
CA GLU A 72 -4.86 4.73 -2.27
C GLU A 72 -5.22 3.28 -2.61
N ALA A 73 -4.27 2.48 -3.09
CA ALA A 73 -4.49 1.05 -3.30
C ALA A 73 -4.79 0.31 -1.98
N CYS A 74 -4.08 0.65 -0.90
CA CYS A 74 -4.30 0.09 0.44
C CYS A 74 -5.68 0.49 0.98
N LYS A 75 -6.06 1.76 0.85
CA LYS A 75 -7.40 2.26 1.22
C LYS A 75 -8.50 1.53 0.45
N TYR A 76 -8.35 1.42 -0.87
CA TYR A 76 -9.31 0.71 -1.70
C TYR A 76 -9.46 -0.76 -1.27
N TYR A 77 -8.35 -1.45 -0.99
CA TYR A 77 -8.42 -2.81 -0.46
C TYR A 77 -9.20 -2.87 0.86
N MET A 78 -8.86 -1.96 1.80
CA MET A 78 -9.54 -1.84 3.08
C MET A 78 -11.02 -1.54 2.92
N GLU A 79 -11.47 -0.79 1.91
CA GLU A 79 -12.89 -0.49 1.74
C GLU A 79 -13.71 -1.70 1.27
N ASN A 80 -13.08 -2.54 0.44
CA ASN A 80 -13.70 -3.69 -0.22
C ASN A 80 -13.55 -5.03 0.53
N HIS A 81 -12.82 -5.02 1.66
CA HIS A 81 -12.63 -6.18 2.56
C HIS A 81 -12.88 -5.77 4.02
#